data_AF-A0A7X9J2F1-F1
#
_entry.id   AF-A0A7X9J2F1-F1
#
_cell.length_a   1.000
_cell.length_b   1.000
_cell.length_c   1.000
_cell.angle_alpha   90.00
_cell.angle_beta   90.00
_cell.angle_gamma   90.00
#
_symmetry.space_group_name_H-M   'P 1'
#
loop_
_entity.id
_entity.type
_entity.pdbx_description
1 polymer ?
#
loop_
_entity_poly.entity_id
_entity_poly.type
_entity_poly.pdbx_seq_one_letter_code
_entity_poly.pdbx_strand_id
1 'polypeptide(L)'
;MTLRFSRFVAVLIVLATTSVLAAPSSVLPPATSVPGWKQTSPPRTYTSSNLWDLVNGEADAIMAYGFISCSHGEYGPKTAQRPVVTVDVYDMGTPLNAFGLFSSSDRGG
;
A
#
# COMPACT_ATOMS: atom_id res chain seq x y z
N MET A 1 -53.59 22.52 33.77
CA MET A 1 -53.19 21.10 33.70
C MET A 1 -51.94 21.02 32.85
N THR A 2 -50.80 20.80 33.49
CA THR A 2 -49.43 20.90 32.99
C THR A 2 -48.95 19.62 32.32
N LEU A 3 -48.38 19.67 31.11
CA LEU A 3 -47.51 18.60 30.62
C LEU A 3 -46.19 19.17 30.05
N ARG A 4 -45.10 18.83 30.75
CA ARG A 4 -43.70 19.13 30.39
C ARG A 4 -43.22 18.12 29.35
N PHE A 5 -42.75 18.59 28.20
CA PHE A 5 -42.10 17.73 27.21
C PHE A 5 -40.65 17.46 27.63
N SER A 6 -40.38 16.19 27.94
CA SER A 6 -39.08 15.68 28.38
C SER A 6 -38.08 15.69 27.23
N ARG A 7 -36.89 16.22 27.46
CA ARG A 7 -35.76 16.26 26.51
C ARG A 7 -35.12 14.88 26.44
N PHE A 8 -35.33 14.14 25.34
CA PHE A 8 -34.54 12.95 25.02
C PHE A 8 -33.29 13.38 24.23
N VAL A 9 -32.15 13.43 24.89
CA VAL A 9 -30.84 13.58 24.25
C VAL A 9 -30.34 12.17 23.94
N ALA A 10 -30.38 11.78 22.68
CA ALA A 10 -29.75 10.55 22.21
C ALA A 10 -28.27 10.85 21.92
N VAL A 11 -27.37 10.30 22.73
CA VAL A 11 -25.91 10.35 22.49
C VAL A 11 -25.56 9.17 21.60
N LEU A 12 -25.23 9.45 20.35
CA LEU A 12 -24.77 8.46 19.37
C LEU A 12 -23.24 8.38 19.46
N ILE A 13 -22.72 7.38 20.18
CA ILE A 13 -21.28 7.11 20.23
C ILE A 13 -20.91 6.39 18.92
N VAL A 14 -20.46 7.16 17.93
CA VAL A 14 -19.82 6.62 16.74
C VAL A 14 -18.39 6.25 17.11
N LEU A 15 -18.14 4.96 17.33
CA LEU A 15 -16.80 4.42 17.48
C LEU A 15 -16.15 4.36 16.09
N ALA A 16 -15.59 5.48 15.65
CA ALA A 16 -14.83 5.54 14.41
C ALA A 16 -13.52 4.77 14.59
N THR A 17 -13.47 3.51 14.16
CA THR A 17 -12.20 2.80 13.95
C THR A 17 -11.53 3.44 12.74
N THR A 18 -10.70 4.45 12.99
CA THR A 18 -9.85 5.04 11.97
C THR A 18 -8.77 4.03 11.60
N SER A 19 -9.03 3.21 10.59
CA SER A 19 -7.96 2.54 9.86
C SER A 19 -7.11 3.64 9.22
N VAL A 20 -5.93 3.87 9.76
CA VAL A 20 -4.92 4.68 9.09
C VAL A 20 -4.47 3.86 7.88
N LEU A 21 -5.04 4.16 6.71
CA LEU A 21 -4.39 3.82 5.45
C LEU A 21 -3.09 4.62 5.45
N ALA A 22 -1.99 3.97 5.80
CA ALA A 22 -0.68 4.57 5.73
C ALA A 22 -0.50 5.13 4.32
N ALA A 23 -0.16 6.42 4.22
CA ALA A 23 0.15 7.00 2.93
C ALA A 23 1.26 6.15 2.28
N PRO A 24 1.20 5.88 0.98
CA PRO A 24 2.13 4.97 0.30
C PRO A 24 3.61 5.35 0.47
N SER A 25 3.89 6.63 0.72
CA SER A 25 5.23 7.15 1.02
C SER A 25 5.80 6.72 2.38
N SER A 26 4.97 6.24 3.32
CA SER A 26 5.40 5.88 4.66
C SER A 26 6.08 4.52 4.75
N VAL A 27 5.78 3.61 3.81
CA VAL A 27 6.32 2.24 3.82
C VAL A 27 7.54 2.11 2.89
N LEU A 28 7.66 3.01 1.92
CA LEU A 28 8.80 3.04 1.01
C LEU A 28 10.05 3.65 1.68
N PRO A 29 11.25 3.21 1.29
CA PRO A 29 12.49 3.86 1.72
C PRO A 29 12.47 5.36 1.42
N PRO A 30 12.77 6.22 2.41
CA PRO A 30 12.98 7.64 2.16
C PRO A 30 14.04 7.89 1.07
N ALA A 31 13.93 9.01 0.35
CA ALA A 31 14.91 9.39 -0.67
C ALA A 31 16.36 9.54 -0.14
N THR A 32 16.52 9.65 1.19
CA THR A 32 17.80 9.77 1.89
C THR A 32 18.34 8.44 2.45
N SER A 33 17.66 7.31 2.22
CA SER A 33 18.06 6.00 2.76
C SER A 33 19.47 5.56 2.33
N VAL A 34 19.93 6.01 1.16
CA VAL A 34 21.27 5.72 0.64
C VAL A 34 21.97 7.03 0.28
N PRO A 35 23.15 7.33 0.87
CA PRO A 35 23.93 8.50 0.50
C PRO A 35 24.23 8.55 -1.01
N GLY A 36 24.01 9.71 -1.63
CA GLY A 36 24.23 9.90 -3.07
C GLY A 36 23.10 9.42 -3.97
N TRP A 37 22.03 8.87 -3.41
CA TRP A 37 20.83 8.45 -4.15
C TRP A 37 19.69 9.47 -4.01
N LYS A 38 18.68 9.29 -4.85
CA LYS A 38 17.41 10.02 -4.83
C LYS A 38 16.28 9.08 -5.24
N GLN A 39 15.07 9.43 -4.82
CA GLN A 39 13.87 8.91 -5.46
C GLN A 39 13.68 9.65 -6.79
N THR A 40 13.59 8.92 -7.91
CA THR A 40 13.59 9.50 -9.26
C THR A 40 12.21 9.99 -9.71
N SER A 41 11.15 9.49 -9.09
CA SER A 41 9.76 9.91 -9.33
C SER A 41 8.95 9.86 -8.03
N PRO A 42 7.82 10.59 -7.92
CA PRO A 42 6.93 10.46 -6.78
C PRO A 42 6.44 9.01 -6.61
N PRO A 43 6.26 8.52 -5.36
CA PRO A 43 5.71 7.19 -5.13
C PRO A 43 4.38 6.98 -5.84
N ARG A 44 4.14 5.78 -6.33
CA ARG A 44 2.84 5.36 -6.90
C ARG A 44 2.20 4.29 -6.03
N THR A 45 0.87 4.24 -6.06
CA THR A 45 0.11 3.17 -5.41
C THR A 45 -0.73 2.46 -6.43
N TYR A 46 -0.65 1.14 -6.40
CA TYR A 46 -1.48 0.25 -7.18
C TYR A 46 -2.45 -0.46 -6.26
N THR A 47 -3.67 -0.65 -6.74
CA THR A 47 -4.75 -1.40 -6.10
C THR A 47 -5.20 -2.49 -7.06
N SER A 48 -6.14 -3.33 -6.61
CA SER A 48 -6.68 -4.41 -7.41
C SER A 48 -7.25 -3.96 -8.76
N SER A 49 -7.63 -2.69 -8.91
CA SER A 49 -8.16 -2.16 -10.17
C SER A 49 -7.11 -1.84 -11.22
N ASN A 50 -5.85 -1.62 -10.83
CA ASN A 50 -4.80 -1.13 -11.74
C ASN A 50 -3.44 -1.83 -11.58
N LEU A 51 -3.36 -2.94 -10.83
CA LEU A 51 -2.11 -3.69 -10.67
C LEU A 51 -1.54 -4.18 -12.02
N TRP A 52 -2.40 -4.43 -12.99
CA TRP A 52 -2.06 -4.80 -14.37
C TRP A 52 -1.15 -3.79 -15.08
N ASP A 53 -1.24 -2.51 -14.70
CA ASP A 53 -0.40 -1.45 -15.25
C ASP A 53 1.06 -1.57 -14.74
N LEU A 54 1.26 -2.27 -13.61
CA LEU A 54 2.58 -2.53 -13.03
C LEU A 54 3.16 -3.88 -13.45
N VAL A 55 2.39 -4.97 -13.29
CA VAL A 55 2.84 -6.37 -13.48
C VAL A 55 1.95 -7.13 -14.46
N ASN A 56 1.93 -6.66 -15.70
CA ASN A 56 1.14 -7.27 -16.77
C ASN A 56 1.52 -8.74 -16.99
N GLY A 57 0.57 -9.66 -16.77
CA GLY A 57 0.75 -11.12 -16.89
C GLY A 57 0.90 -11.86 -15.55
N GLU A 58 1.37 -11.19 -14.49
CA GLU A 58 1.51 -11.78 -13.15
C GLU A 58 0.48 -11.25 -12.15
N ALA A 59 -0.27 -10.20 -12.51
CA ALA A 59 -1.26 -9.58 -11.64
C ALA A 59 -2.30 -10.59 -11.13
N ASP A 60 -2.83 -11.47 -11.98
CA ASP A 60 -3.78 -12.52 -11.56
C ASP A 60 -3.20 -13.42 -10.46
N ALA A 61 -1.93 -13.82 -10.60
CA ALA A 61 -1.27 -14.68 -9.63
C ALA A 61 -1.11 -13.96 -8.29
N ILE A 62 -0.70 -12.68 -8.31
CA ILE A 62 -0.60 -11.85 -7.10
C ILE A 62 -1.98 -11.65 -6.46
N MET A 63 -3.00 -11.37 -7.26
CA MET A 63 -4.38 -11.20 -6.79
C MET A 63 -4.94 -12.46 -6.14
N ALA A 64 -4.60 -13.65 -6.66
CA ALA A 64 -5.01 -14.93 -6.08
C ALA A 64 -4.49 -15.14 -4.65
N TYR A 65 -3.41 -14.47 -4.25
CA TYR A 65 -2.88 -14.50 -2.88
C TYR A 65 -3.47 -13.39 -1.97
N GLY A 66 -4.58 -12.74 -2.34
CA GLY A 66 -5.25 -11.78 -1.45
C GLY A 66 -4.59 -10.40 -1.41
N PHE A 67 -4.05 -9.96 -2.55
CA PHE A 67 -3.51 -8.62 -2.76
C PHE A 67 -4.50 -7.51 -2.34
N ILE A 68 -3.98 -6.51 -1.61
CA ILE A 68 -4.70 -5.29 -1.22
C ILE A 68 -4.17 -4.08 -1.99
N SER A 69 -2.85 -3.84 -1.90
CA SER A 69 -2.21 -2.71 -2.58
C SER A 69 -0.71 -2.92 -2.76
N CYS A 70 -0.10 -2.15 -3.66
CA CYS A 70 1.35 -2.09 -3.83
C CYS A 70 1.81 -0.63 -3.77
N SER A 71 2.79 -0.33 -2.92
CA SER A 71 3.52 0.94 -2.96
C SER A 71 4.77 0.77 -3.81
N HIS A 72 4.88 1.59 -4.85
CA HIS A 72 5.93 1.52 -5.85
C HIS A 72 6.83 2.75 -5.78
N GLY A 73 8.12 2.53 -5.61
CA GLY A 73 9.16 3.55 -5.55
C GLY A 73 10.25 3.30 -6.57
N GLU A 74 10.71 4.37 -7.21
CA GLU A 74 11.79 4.34 -8.19
C GLU A 74 12.98 5.14 -7.67
N TYR A 75 14.17 4.57 -7.74
CA TYR A 75 15.38 5.11 -7.14
C TYR A 75 16.57 5.05 -8.09
N GLY A 76 17.52 5.94 -7.88
CA GLY A 76 18.81 5.90 -8.56
C GLY A 76 19.83 6.87 -7.97
N PRO A 77 21.09 6.78 -8.39
CA PRO A 77 22.10 7.79 -8.11
C PRO A 77 21.60 9.19 -8.50
N LYS A 78 22.06 10.24 -7.81
CA LYS A 78 21.66 11.62 -8.14
C LYS A 78 21.94 12.00 -9.60
N THR A 79 22.99 11.43 -10.18
CA THR A 79 23.41 11.60 -11.58
C THR A 79 22.57 10.83 -12.59
N ALA A 80 21.75 9.87 -12.14
CA ALA A 80 20.95 9.06 -13.03
C ALA A 80 19.77 9.88 -13.61
N GLN A 81 19.61 9.73 -14.93
CA GLN A 81 18.50 10.30 -15.71
C GLN A 81 17.24 9.42 -15.64
N ARG A 82 17.40 8.14 -15.31
CA ARG A 82 16.34 7.13 -15.18
C ARG A 82 16.54 6.31 -13.91
N PRO A 83 15.47 5.69 -13.36
CA PRO A 83 15.63 4.77 -12.25
C PRO A 83 16.56 3.62 -12.58
N VAL A 84 17.31 3.20 -11.58
CA VAL A 84 18.21 2.04 -11.62
C VAL A 84 17.67 0.92 -10.74
N VAL A 85 16.91 1.27 -9.70
CA VAL A 85 16.27 0.32 -8.78
C VAL A 85 14.81 0.69 -8.63
N THR A 86 13.95 -0.32 -8.65
CA THR A 86 12.54 -0.23 -8.31
C THR A 86 12.30 -0.99 -7.01
N VAL A 87 11.47 -0.45 -6.13
CA VAL A 87 11.05 -1.09 -4.89
C VAL A 87 9.53 -1.17 -4.90
N ASP A 88 9.02 -2.40 -4.84
CA ASP A 88 7.59 -2.69 -4.75
C ASP A 88 7.31 -3.31 -3.38
N VAL A 89 6.42 -2.67 -2.61
CA VAL A 89 5.97 -3.17 -1.31
C VAL A 89 4.52 -3.57 -1.40
N TYR A 90 4.27 -4.88 -1.39
CA TYR A 90 2.95 -5.48 -1.48
C TYR A 90 2.31 -5.63 -0.10
N ASP A 91 1.11 -5.08 0.07
CA ASP A 91 0.20 -5.42 1.16
C ASP A 91 -0.67 -6.60 0.73
N MET A 92 -0.46 -7.74 1.38
CA MET A 92 -1.15 -9.00 1.11
C MET A 92 -2.23 -9.33 2.16
N GLY A 93 -2.51 -8.39 3.08
CA GLY A 93 -3.51 -8.51 4.15
C GLY A 93 -3.14 -9.45 5.29
N THR A 94 -2.47 -10.57 5.01
CA THR A 94 -2.03 -11.53 6.04
C THR A 94 -0.60 -12.02 5.78
N PRO A 95 0.16 -12.41 6.83
CA PRO A 95 1.48 -13.01 6.65
C PRO A 95 1.45 -14.31 5.83
N LEU A 96 0.38 -15.11 5.96
CA LEU A 96 0.24 -16.37 5.20
C LEU A 96 0.12 -16.10 3.70
N ASN A 97 -0.67 -15.10 3.32
CA ASN A 97 -0.81 -14.65 1.94
C ASN A 97 0.52 -14.15 1.36
N ALA A 98 1.23 -13.30 2.13
CA ALA A 98 2.55 -12.79 1.74
C ALA A 98 3.57 -13.93 1.54
N PHE A 99 3.61 -14.89 2.47
CA PHE A 99 4.47 -16.06 2.36
C PHE A 99 4.07 -16.96 1.18
N GLY A 100 2.77 -17.13 0.93
CA GLY A 100 2.24 -17.88 -0.22
C GLY A 100 2.78 -17.33 -1.54
N LEU A 101 2.64 -16.01 -1.75
CA LEU A 101 3.17 -15.33 -2.92
C LEU A 101 4.70 -15.50 -3.02
N PHE A 102 5.44 -15.15 -1.97
CA PHE A 102 6.91 -15.26 -1.94
C PHE A 102 7.41 -16.67 -2.29
N SER A 103 6.84 -17.69 -1.65
CA SER A 103 7.24 -19.09 -1.87
C SER A 103 6.81 -19.63 -3.24
N SER A 104 5.82 -19.01 -3.89
CA SER A 104 5.42 -19.36 -5.26
C SER A 104 6.38 -18.78 -6.29
N SER A 105 6.90 -17.57 -6.06
CA SER A 105 7.87 -16.90 -6.93
C SER A 105 9.27 -17.52 -6.85
N ASP A 106 9.69 -18.00 -5.68
CA ASP A 106 11.01 -18.63 -5.48
C ASP A 106 11.18 -19.99 -6.19
N ARG A 107 10.14 -20.55 -6.80
CA ARG A 107 10.19 -21.86 -7.50
C ARG A 107 10.56 -21.76 -8.99
N GLY A 108 10.97 -20.58 -9.47
CA GLY A 108 11.29 -20.32 -10.88
C GLY A 108 12.74 -19.88 -11.15
N GLY A 109 13.71 -20.40 -10.40
CA GLY A 109 15.15 -20.26 -10.69
C GLY A 109 15.70 -21.40 -11.53
#